data_AF-A0A0L0NIS2-F1
#
_entry.id   AF-A0A0L0NIS2-F1
#
_cell.length_a   1.000
_cell.length_b   1.000
_cell.length_c   1.000
_cell.angle_alpha   90.00
_cell.angle_beta   90.00
_cell.angle_gamma   90.00
#
_symmetry.space_group_name_H-M   'P 1'
#
loop_
_entity.id
_entity.type
_entity.pdbx_description
1 polymer ?
#
loop_
_entity_poly.entity_id
_entity_poly.type
_entity_poly.pdbx_seq_one_letter_code
_entity_poly.pdbx_strand_id
1 'polypeptide(L)'
;MTSRTSSRPTTDEEVWRRRESTADKSSVYWVQPGGQIVGDQTFDAFSHSDNRLREYTTSWKNRSKNSELTVWTAIGITISGFIL
;
A
#
# COMPACT_ATOMS: atom_id res chain seq x y z
N MET A 1 -3.78 -22.28 -29.30
CA MET A 1 -3.64 -20.81 -29.37
C MET A 1 -4.74 -20.24 -28.49
N THR A 2 -4.43 -19.93 -27.24
CA THR A 2 -5.42 -19.51 -26.21
C THR A 2 -4.99 -18.17 -25.66
N SER A 3 -5.68 -17.12 -26.07
CA SER A 3 -5.50 -15.76 -25.57
C SER A 3 -6.10 -15.66 -24.17
N ARG A 4 -5.26 -15.48 -23.16
CA ARG A 4 -5.70 -15.14 -21.79
C ARG A 4 -5.71 -13.62 -21.66
N THR A 5 -6.89 -13.03 -21.66
CA THR A 5 -7.12 -11.64 -21.25
C THR A 5 -6.74 -11.50 -19.78
N SER A 6 -5.59 -10.88 -19.51
CA SER A 6 -5.17 -10.49 -18.16
C SER A 6 -5.78 -9.12 -17.87
N SER A 7 -6.82 -9.09 -17.03
CA SER A 7 -7.28 -7.85 -16.39
C SER A 7 -6.13 -7.30 -15.55
N ARG A 8 -5.51 -6.21 -16.02
CA ARG A 8 -4.41 -5.54 -15.32
C ARG A 8 -4.85 -5.18 -13.89
N PRO A 9 -4.22 -5.70 -12.83
CA PRO A 9 -4.46 -5.18 -11.49
C PRO A 9 -4.06 -3.69 -11.46
N THR A 10 -4.86 -2.83 -10.82
CA THR A 10 -4.61 -1.37 -10.67
C THR A 10 -3.48 -1.06 -9.68
N THR A 11 -2.59 -2.02 -9.51
CA THR A 11 -1.56 -2.06 -8.47
C THR A 11 -0.23 -2.10 -9.18
N ASP A 12 0.61 -1.10 -8.90
CA ASP A 12 1.99 -1.09 -9.34
C ASP A 12 2.83 -1.91 -8.35
N GLU A 13 3.65 -2.80 -8.87
CA GLU A 13 4.57 -3.63 -8.09
C GLU A 13 5.99 -3.07 -8.19
N GLU A 14 6.67 -2.96 -7.06
CA GLU A 14 8.06 -2.50 -6.99
C GLU A 14 8.87 -3.50 -6.17
N VAL A 15 9.95 -4.02 -6.77
CA VAL A 15 10.83 -5.00 -6.15
C VAL A 15 12.10 -4.31 -5.68
N TRP A 16 12.36 -4.41 -4.38
CA TRP A 16 13.52 -3.82 -3.74
C TRP A 16 14.47 -4.92 -3.28
N ARG A 17 15.75 -4.81 -3.68
CA ARG A 17 16.80 -5.73 -3.27
C ARG A 17 17.78 -5.05 -2.32
N ARG A 18 18.12 -5.73 -1.23
CA ARG A 18 19.15 -5.28 -0.29
C ARG A 18 20.51 -5.31 -0.97
N ARG A 19 21.25 -4.19 -0.91
CA ARG A 19 22.66 -4.16 -1.32
C ARG A 19 23.50 -4.84 -0.24
N GLU A 20 24.36 -5.79 -0.63
CA GLU A 20 25.28 -6.41 0.33
C GLU A 20 26.35 -5.39 0.74
N SER A 21 26.25 -4.91 1.97
CA SER A 21 27.15 -3.98 2.62
C SER A 21 27.38 -4.48 4.04
N THR A 22 28.65 -4.64 4.44
CA THR A 22 29.04 -5.13 5.77
C THR A 22 28.60 -4.20 6.91
N ALA A 23 28.16 -2.98 6.59
CA ALA A 23 27.70 -1.98 7.57
C ALA A 23 26.17 -1.92 7.72
N ASP A 24 25.40 -2.44 6.78
CA ASP A 24 23.94 -2.24 6.75
C ASP A 24 23.19 -3.35 7.49
N LYS A 25 22.80 -3.06 8.74
CA LYS A 25 21.97 -3.92 9.60
C LYS A 25 20.50 -3.49 9.58
N SER A 26 19.91 -3.26 8.40
CA SER A 26 18.47 -2.99 8.32
C SER A 26 17.66 -4.28 8.57
N SER A 27 16.63 -4.17 9.41
CA SER A 27 15.69 -5.26 9.70
C SER A 27 14.29 -4.83 9.32
N VAL A 28 13.53 -5.74 8.72
CA VAL A 28 12.12 -5.53 8.41
C VAL A 28 11.30 -6.15 9.53
N TYR A 29 10.37 -5.36 10.05
CA TYR A 29 9.43 -5.78 11.08
C TYR A 29 8.03 -5.85 10.48
N TRP A 30 7.41 -7.03 10.55
CA TRP A 30 6.00 -7.22 10.31
C TRP A 30 5.28 -7.06 11.64
N VAL A 31 4.38 -6.10 11.71
CA VAL A 31 3.58 -5.82 12.90
C VAL A 31 2.11 -5.95 12.54
N GLN A 32 1.40 -6.80 13.28
CA GLN A 32 -0.04 -6.96 13.20
C GLN A 32 -0.65 -6.47 14.53
N PRO A 33 -1.50 -5.43 14.50
CA PRO A 33 -2.22 -5.01 15.69
C PRO A 33 -3.21 -6.09 16.12
N GLY A 34 -3.36 -6.28 17.43
CA GLY A 34 -4.35 -7.22 17.99
C GLY A 34 -5.78 -6.69 17.91
N GLY A 35 -6.75 -7.58 18.01
CA GLY A 35 -8.17 -7.24 17.91
C GLY A 35 -8.63 -6.99 16.48
N GLN A 36 -7.85 -7.42 15.47
CA GLN A 36 -8.27 -7.35 14.08
C GLN A 36 -9.33 -8.43 13.84
N ILE A 37 -10.54 -8.00 13.47
CA ILE A 37 -11.66 -8.90 13.18
C ILE A 37 -11.73 -9.12 11.67
N VAL A 38 -11.61 -10.37 11.23
CA VAL A 38 -11.79 -10.77 9.82
C VAL A 38 -12.82 -11.89 9.78
N GLY A 39 -14.01 -11.58 9.28
CA GLY A 39 -15.14 -12.50 9.35
C GLY A 39 -15.56 -12.75 10.80
N ASP A 40 -15.48 -14.01 11.23
CA ASP A 40 -15.79 -14.46 12.59
C ASP A 40 -14.55 -14.62 13.49
N GLN A 41 -13.34 -14.44 12.93
CA GLN A 41 -12.09 -14.61 13.66
C GLN A 41 -11.55 -13.29 14.19
N THR A 42 -11.09 -13.31 15.44
CA THR A 42 -10.34 -12.22 16.06
C THR A 42 -8.87 -12.61 16.14
N PHE A 43 -8.00 -11.82 15.52
CA PHE A 43 -6.56 -12.04 15.52
C PHE A 43 -5.91 -11.33 16.70
N ASP A 44 -5.04 -12.04 17.41
CA ASP A 44 -4.18 -11.46 18.42
C ASP A 44 -3.07 -10.59 17.82
N ALA A 45 -2.44 -9.79 18.68
CA ALA A 45 -1.29 -9.00 18.30
C ALA A 45 -0.12 -9.93 17.94
N PHE A 46 0.55 -9.64 16.82
CA PHE A 46 1.68 -10.41 16.35
C PHE A 46 2.80 -9.48 15.86
N SER A 47 4.05 -9.86 16.11
CA SER A 47 5.20 -9.18 15.53
C SER A 47 6.28 -10.17 15.14
N HIS A 48 6.91 -9.95 13.99
CA HIS A 48 8.00 -10.77 13.48
C HIS A 48 9.04 -9.89 12.80
N SER A 49 10.30 -10.31 12.85
CA SER A 49 11.39 -9.59 12.19
C SER A 49 12.28 -10.54 11.43
N ASP A 50 12.67 -10.16 10.21
CA ASP A 50 13.68 -10.88 9.43
C ASP A 50 14.90 -10.01 9.19
N ASN A 51 16.01 -10.41 9.82
CA ASN A 51 17.29 -9.73 9.72
C ASN A 51 18.06 -10.11 8.45
N ARG A 52 17.64 -11.16 7.73
CA ARG A 52 18.29 -11.72 6.52
C ARG A 52 17.52 -11.48 5.24
N LEU A 53 16.42 -10.71 5.27
CA LEU A 53 15.59 -10.45 4.11
C LEU A 53 16.37 -9.75 2.98
N ARG A 54 16.66 -10.48 1.90
CA ARG A 54 17.44 -9.99 0.76
C ARG A 54 16.61 -9.24 -0.28
N GLU A 55 15.33 -9.57 -0.39
CA GLU A 55 14.43 -9.00 -1.38
C GLU A 55 13.05 -8.83 -0.76
N TYR A 56 12.38 -7.73 -1.07
CA TYR A 56 10.99 -7.51 -0.70
C TYR A 56 10.24 -6.84 -1.86
N THR A 57 8.99 -7.21 -2.02
CA THR A 57 8.09 -6.63 -3.02
C THR A 57 7.07 -5.78 -2.30
N THR A 58 6.94 -4.53 -2.72
CA THR A 58 5.85 -3.64 -2.28
C THR A 58 4.86 -3.47 -3.41
N SER A 59 3.59 -3.35 -3.06
CA SER A 59 2.49 -3.17 -3.99
C SER A 59 1.76 -1.89 -3.62
N TRP A 60 1.73 -0.93 -4.52
CA TRP A 60 1.05 0.33 -4.30
C TRP A 60 -0.20 0.42 -5.17
N LYS A 61 -1.33 0.75 -4.54
CA LYS A 61 -2.53 1.12 -5.28
C LYS A 61 -2.25 2.43 -6.00
N ASN A 62 -2.39 2.45 -7.33
CA ASN A 62 -2.22 3.67 -8.10
C ASN A 62 -3.29 4.69 -7.66
N ARG A 63 -2.88 5.69 -6.86
CA ARG A 63 -3.75 6.80 -6.50
C ARG A 63 -3.84 7.69 -7.71
N SER A 64 -4.91 7.54 -8.48
CA SER A 64 -5.19 8.39 -9.63
C SER A 64 -5.18 9.86 -9.19
N LYS A 65 -4.22 10.64 -9.71
CA LYS A 65 -4.08 12.09 -9.47
C LYS A 65 -5.35 12.88 -9.84
N ASN A 66 -6.21 12.29 -10.68
CA ASN A 66 -7.50 12.88 -11.08
C ASN A 66 -8.46 13.07 -9.90
N SER A 67 -8.35 12.23 -8.87
CA SER A 67 -9.20 12.35 -7.67
C SER A 67 -8.90 13.61 -6.85
N GLU A 68 -7.64 14.05 -6.81
CA GLU A 68 -7.23 15.20 -6.01
C GLU A 68 -7.76 16.52 -6.58
N LEU A 69 -7.64 16.73 -7.90
CA LEU A 69 -8.20 17.91 -8.57
C LEU A 69 -9.72 17.96 -8.45
N THR A 70 -10.39 16.81 -8.54
CA THR A 70 -11.85 16.71 -8.39
C THR A 70 -12.31 17.11 -6.98
N VAL A 71 -11.56 16.72 -5.96
CA VAL A 71 -11.86 17.11 -4.58
C VAL A 71 -11.66 18.62 -4.38
N TRP A 72 -10.59 19.18 -4.94
CA TRP A 72 -10.35 20.63 -4.88
C TRP A 72 -11.41 21.45 -5.58
N THR A 73 -11.88 21.02 -6.76
CA THR A 73 -12.97 21.71 -7.47
C THR A 73 -14.27 21.62 -6.72
N ALA A 74 -14.60 20.45 -6.15
CA ALA A 74 -15.79 20.28 -5.33
C ALA A 74 -15.78 21.22 -4.12
N ILE A 75 -14.65 21.29 -3.39
CA ILE A 75 -14.47 22.21 -2.26
C ILE A 75 -14.68 23.67 -2.71
N GLY A 76 -14.07 24.08 -3.83
CA GLY A 76 -14.22 25.44 -4.36
C GLY A 76 -15.66 25.79 -4.72
N ILE A 77 -16.38 24.87 -5.36
CA ILE A 77 -17.80 25.04 -5.70
C ILE A 77 -18.65 25.16 -4.44
N THR A 78 -18.42 24.30 -3.43
CA THR A 78 -19.17 24.33 -2.18
C THR A 78 -18.96 25.64 -1.42
N ILE A 79 -17.73 26.15 -1.34
CA ILE A 79 -17.44 27.44 -0.69
C ILE A 79 -18.09 28.59 -1.49
N SER A 80 -17.94 28.59 -2.82
CA SER A 80 -18.52 29.65 -3.65
C SER A 80 -20.04 29.69 -3.56
N GLY A 81 -20.71 28.53 -3.55
CA GLY A 81 -22.16 28.44 -3.39
C GLY A 81 -22.67 28.70 -1.97
N PHE A 82 -21.79 28.70 -0.97
CA PHE A 82 -22.13 29.11 0.40
C PHE A 82 -22.02 30.62 0.61
N ILE A 83 -21.09 31.28 -0.09
CA ILE A 83 -20.84 32.72 0.03
C ILE A 83 -21.81 33.55 -0.82
N LEU A 84 -22.19 33.05 -2.01
CA LEU A 84 -23.19 33.67 -2.90
C LEU A 84 -24.62 33.33 -2.45
#